data_AF-A0A5C8CXN9-F1
#
_entry.id   AF-A0A5C8CXN9-F1
#
_cell.length_a   1.000
_cell.length_b   1.000
_cell.length_c   1.000
_cell.angle_alpha   90.00
_cell.angle_beta   90.00
_cell.angle_gamma   90.00
#
_symmetry.space_group_name_H-M   'P 1'
#
loop_
_entity.id
_entity.type
_entity.pdbx_description
1 polymer ?
#
loop_
_entity_poly.entity_id
_entity_poly.type
_entity_poly.pdbx_seq_one_letter_code
_entity_poly.pdbx_strand_id
1 'polypeptide(L)' 'MDLTIEDLKCQTALNYDKELCVCKKVSYRTIYKEIVENKLTTVESIAEKTTASTGCGGCVNRIESLIEYAKKNNFEPLP' A
#
# COMPACT_ATOMS: atom_id res chain seq x y z
N MET A 1 -17.98 -5.65 21.85
CA MET A 1 -17.20 -4.41 21.68
C MET A 1 -16.93 -4.32 20.20
N ASP A 2 -17.98 -3.93 19.49
CA ASP A 2 -18.00 -3.78 18.04
C ASP A 2 -16.97 -2.71 17.72
N LEU A 3 -15.87 -3.12 17.08
CA LEU A 3 -14.90 -2.18 16.54
C LEU A 3 -15.63 -1.40 15.46
N THR A 4 -16.11 -0.21 15.81
CA THR A 4 -16.67 0.70 14.84
C THR A 4 -15.54 1.11 13.89
N ILE A 5 -15.88 1.29 12.61
CA ILE A 5 -14.93 1.71 11.56
C ILE A 5 -14.19 3.01 11.94
N GLU A 6 -14.73 3.78 12.89
CA GLU A 6 -14.10 4.99 13.44
C GLU A 6 -12.90 4.70 14.37
N ASP A 7 -12.86 3.56 15.08
CA ASP A 7 -11.70 3.15 15.89
C ASP A 7 -10.55 2.59 15.04
N LEU A 8 -10.85 2.05 13.85
CA LEU A 8 -9.83 1.63 12.88
C LEU A 8 -9.02 2.81 12.32
N LYS A 9 -9.58 4.02 12.33
CA LYS A 9 -8.92 5.25 11.86
C LYS A 9 -7.70 5.63 12.70
N CYS A 10 -7.57 5.10 13.92
CA CYS A 10 -6.38 5.32 14.77
C CYS A 10 -5.44 4.11 14.86
N GLN A 11 -5.84 2.90 14.41
CA GLN A 11 -5.11 1.65 14.67
C GLN A 11 -4.43 0.99 13.47
N THR A 12 -4.64 1.45 12.24
CA THR A 12 -3.81 0.96 11.13
C THR A 12 -2.40 1.52 11.29
N ALA A 13 -1.55 0.75 11.98
CA ALA A 13 -0.15 1.01 12.31
C ALA A 13 0.80 1.15 11.11
N LEU A 14 0.27 1.44 9.92
CA LEU A 14 0.98 1.89 8.74
C LEU A 14 0.66 3.37 8.61
N ASN A 15 1.62 4.23 8.91
CA ASN A 15 1.50 5.65 8.56
C ASN A 15 1.41 5.73 7.02
N TYR A 16 0.19 5.72 6.47
CA TYR A 16 -0.06 5.64 5.03
C TYR A 16 0.47 6.87 4.29
N ASP A 17 0.52 8.01 5.00
CA ASP A 17 1.08 9.26 4.54
C ASP A 17 2.62 9.29 4.59
N LYS A 18 3.25 8.26 5.16
CA LYS A 18 4.69 8.08 5.08
C LYS A 18 5.11 7.70 3.65
N GLU A 19 6.29 8.15 3.27
CA GLU A 19 6.93 7.74 2.03
C GLU A 19 7.36 6.27 2.12
N LEU A 20 6.79 5.42 1.26
CA LEU A 20 7.22 4.04 1.08
C LEU A 20 8.50 4.01 0.24
N CYS A 21 8.49 4.75 -0.87
CA CYS A 21 9.63 4.89 -1.77
C CYS A 21 10.19 6.30 -1.68
N VAL A 22 11.24 6.48 -0.88
CA VAL A 22 11.93 7.77 -0.73
C VAL A 22 12.54 8.23 -2.07
N CYS A 23 13.10 7.31 -2.85
CA CYS A 23 13.73 7.58 -4.14
C CYS A 23 12.77 8.25 -5.14
N LYS A 24 11.48 7.91 -5.08
CA LYS A 24 10.44 8.40 -6.01
C LYS A 24 9.36 9.24 -5.31
N LYS A 25 9.51 9.51 -4.01
CA LYS A 25 8.53 10.21 -3.16
C LYS A 25 7.12 9.64 -3.27
N VAL A 26 7.01 8.31 -3.25
CA VAL A 26 5.72 7.60 -3.32
C VAL A 26 5.31 7.15 -1.93
N SER A 27 4.09 7.50 -1.52
CA SER A 27 3.53 7.15 -0.22
C SER A 27 2.89 5.76 -0.20
N TYR A 28 2.76 5.19 1.00
CA TYR A 28 2.01 3.93 1.21
C TYR A 28 0.56 4.06 0.72
N ARG A 29 -0.08 5.21 0.97
CA ARG A 29 -1.44 5.53 0.51
C ARG A 29 -1.58 5.41 -0.99
N THR A 30 -0.69 6.05 -1.76
CA THR A 30 -0.72 6.04 -3.22
C THR A 30 -0.62 4.61 -3.76
N ILE A 31 0.31 3.82 -3.21
CA ILE A 31 0.52 2.44 -3.65
C ILE A 31 -0.68 1.56 -3.29
N TYR A 32 -1.17 1.64 -2.06
CA TYR A 32 -2.30 0.84 -1.63
C TYR A 32 -3.57 1.16 -2.41
N LYS A 33 -3.80 2.45 -2.69
CA LYS A 33 -4.90 2.91 -3.53
C LYS A 33 -4.85 2.27 -4.93
N GLU A 34 -3.70 2.32 -5.60
CA GLU A 34 -3.53 1.68 -6.91
C GLU A 34 -3.70 0.15 -6.85
N ILE A 35 -3.18 -0.49 -5.80
CA ILE A 35 -3.35 -1.94 -5.56
C ILE A 35 -4.82 -2.31 -5.47
N VAL A 36 -5.60 -1.55 -4.71
CA VAL A 36 -7.03 -1.82 -4.51
C VAL A 36 -7.83 -1.50 -5.77
N GLU A 37 -7.65 -0.31 -6.34
CA GLU A 37 -8.42 0.14 -7.51
C GLU A 37 -8.17 -0.74 -8.73
N ASN A 38 -6.93 -1.15 -8.97
CA ASN A 38 -6.56 -1.98 -10.11
C ASN A 38 -6.40 -3.47 -9.75
N LYS A 39 -6.69 -3.87 -8.49
CA LYS A 39 -6.49 -5.23 -7.95
C LYS A 39 -5.12 -5.84 -8.29
N LEU A 40 -4.07 -5.04 -8.11
CA LEU A 40 -2.69 -5.43 -8.44
C LEU A 40 -2.20 -6.46 -7.44
N THR A 41 -1.57 -7.53 -7.93
CA THR A 41 -1.10 -8.65 -7.09
C THR A 41 0.39 -8.94 -7.21
N THR A 42 1.10 -8.10 -7.98
CA THR A 42 2.52 -8.26 -8.33
C THR A 42 3.24 -6.92 -8.18
N VAL A 43 4.53 -6.98 -7.82
CA VAL A 43 5.36 -5.77 -7.64
C VAL A 43 5.56 -5.05 -8.98
N GLU A 44 5.71 -5.78 -10.07
CA GLU A 44 5.89 -5.20 -11.41
C GLU A 44 4.70 -4.32 -11.81
N SER A 45 3.46 -4.81 -11.69
CA SER A 45 2.30 -4.00 -12.08
C SER A 45 2.13 -2.77 -11.19
N ILE A 46 2.52 -2.84 -9.92
CA ILE A 46 2.54 -1.67 -9.03
C ILE A 46 3.64 -0.70 -9.43
N ALA A 47 4.82 -1.21 -9.78
CA ALA A 47 5.94 -0.39 -10.24
C ALA A 47 5.61 0.31 -11.56
N GLU A 48 4.88 -0.32 -12.47
CA GLU A 48 4.38 0.29 -13.70
C GLU A 48 3.40 1.43 -13.43
N LYS A 49 2.54 1.30 -12.42
CA LYS A 49 1.52 2.31 -12.07
C LYS A 49 2.07 3.44 -11.22
N THR A 50 2.81 3.11 -10.18
CA THR A 50 3.26 4.06 -9.15
C THR A 50 4.70 4.52 -9.35
N THR A 51 5.43 3.92 -10.29
CA THR A 51 6.87 4.14 -10.52
C THR A 51 7.75 3.76 -9.32
N ALA A 52 7.17 3.30 -8.21
CA ALA A 52 7.91 2.80 -7.07
C ALA A 52 8.74 1.57 -7.48
N SER A 53 9.86 1.33 -6.80
CA SER A 53 10.74 0.17 -7.07
C SER A 53 11.53 0.15 -8.40
N THR A 54 11.35 1.13 -9.29
CA THR A 54 12.05 1.18 -10.60
C THR A 54 13.50 1.69 -10.56
N GLY A 55 14.00 2.11 -9.39
CA GLY A 55 15.32 2.73 -9.24
C GLY A 55 16.23 1.98 -8.29
N CYS A 56 16.06 2.24 -6.99
CA CYS A 56 16.94 1.76 -5.92
C CYS A 56 16.56 0.36 -5.37
N GLY A 57 15.37 -0.16 -5.69
CA GLY A 57 14.91 -1.49 -5.25
C GLY A 57 14.63 -1.66 -3.74
N GLY A 58 15.06 -0.74 -2.87
CA GLY A 58 14.90 -0.88 -1.41
C GLY A 58 13.45 -0.86 -0.88
N CYS A 59 12.48 -0.64 -1.76
CA CYS A 59 11.05 -0.61 -1.43
C CYS A 59 10.29 -1.87 -1.87
N VAL A 60 10.90 -2.80 -2.62
CA VAL A 60 10.27 -4.05 -3.13
C VAL A 60 9.60 -4.82 -1.99
N ASN A 61 10.36 -5.19 -0.96
CA ASN A 61 9.85 -5.98 0.18
C ASN A 61 8.63 -5.33 0.86
N ARG A 62 8.58 -3.99 0.89
CA ARG A 62 7.46 -3.24 1.50
C ARG A 62 6.21 -3.31 0.62
N ILE A 63 6.39 -3.26 -0.70
CA ILE A 63 5.31 -3.41 -1.68
C ILE A 63 4.74 -4.83 -1.61
N GLU A 64 5.59 -5.85 -1.51
CA GLU A 64 5.14 -7.24 -1.33
C GLU A 64 4.30 -7.41 -0.07
N SER A 65 4.75 -6.85 1.06
CA SER A 65 4.00 -6.86 2.31
C SER A 65 2.64 -6.16 2.18
N LEU A 66 2.56 -5.06 1.42
CA LEU A 66 1.31 -4.35 1.12
C LEU A 66 0.37 -5.18 0.25
N ILE A 67 0.89 -5.89 -0.75
CA ILE A 67 0.08 -6.78 -1.59
C ILE A 67 -0.52 -7.89 -0.72
N GLU A 68 0.28 -8.53 0.13
CA GLU A 68 -0.22 -9.58 1.02
C GLU A 68 -1.28 -9.04 1.98
N TYR A 69 -1.07 -7.84 2.51
CA TYR A 69 -2.06 -7.18 3.35
C TYR A 69 -3.35 -6.88 2.56
N ALA A 70 -3.25 -6.34 1.34
CA ALA A 70 -4.41 -6.09 0.48
C ALA A 70 -5.18 -7.40 0.18
N LYS A 71 -4.47 -8.49 -0.13
CA LYS A 71 -5.07 -9.82 -0.33
C LYS A 71 -5.82 -10.31 0.91
N LYS A 72 -5.24 -10.15 2.11
CA LYS A 72 -5.89 -10.52 3.38
C LYS A 72 -7.15 -9.69 3.67
N ASN A 73 -7.16 -8.43 3.24
CA ASN A 73 -8.29 -7.50 3.41
C ASN A 73 -9.19 -7.43 2.15
N ASN A 74 -9.20 -8.47 1.29
CA ASN A 74 -10.03 -8.52 0.08
C ASN A 74 -9.97 -7.30 -0.85
N PHE A 75 -8.84 -6.58 -0.88
CA PHE A 75 -8.67 -5.33 -1.61
C PHE A 75 -9.71 -4.27 -1.19
N GLU A 76 -10.05 -4.19 0.09
CA GLU A 76 -10.92 -3.13 0.59
C GLU A 76 -10.18 -1.78 0.58
N PRO A 77 -10.81 -0.70 0.04
CA PRO A 77 -10.19 0.61 0.03
C PRO A 77 -10.08 1.16 1.44
N LEU A 78 -8.97 1.83 1.74
CA LEU A 78 -8.81 2.52 3.01
C LEU A 78 -9.82 3.68 3.08
N PRO A 79 -10.48 3.88 4.24
CA PRO A 79 -11.42 4.98 4.46
C PRO A 79 -10.74 6.37 4.49
#